data_AF-A0A963ZV10-F1
#
_entry.id   AF-A0A963ZV10-F1
#
_cell.length_a   1.000
_cell.length_b   1.000
_cell.length_c   1.000
_cell.angle_alpha   90.00
_cell.angle_beta   90.00
_cell.angle_gamma   90.00
#
_symmetry.space_group_name_H-M   'P 1'
#
loop_
_entity.id
_entity.type
_entity.pdbx_description
1 polymer ?
#
loop_
_entity_poly.entity_id
_entity_poly.type
_entity_poly.pdbx_seq_one_letter_code
_entity_poly.pdbx_strand_id
1 'polypeptide(L)'
;MALGDFFRINFPYGMQKNDKNEWFVFNREYKPLGFNTDEKVKYEDYPIFVKYKGLTDAKLQKLACPNENTIRRNDKGEIFMIWFYSDGTNPKDNPKYWDAYFKRIKILSSLRSPDL
;
A
#
# COMPACT_ATOMS: atom_id res chain seq x y z
N MET A 1 -9.07 20.26 -1.25
CA MET A 1 -9.03 19.35 -0.09
C MET A 1 -8.93 17.93 -0.58
N ALA A 2 -7.95 17.16 -0.13
CA ALA A 2 -7.71 15.82 -0.64
C ALA A 2 -8.74 14.78 -0.15
N LEU A 3 -9.37 15.02 1.01
CA LEU A 3 -10.45 14.18 1.55
C LEU A 3 -11.73 14.14 0.70
N GLY A 4 -11.87 15.05 -0.29
CA GLY A 4 -13.00 15.04 -1.23
C GLY A 4 -12.77 14.18 -2.48
N ASP A 5 -11.56 13.67 -2.70
CA ASP A 5 -11.23 12.88 -3.90
C ASP A 5 -11.39 11.38 -3.64
N PHE A 6 -12.45 10.79 -4.21
CA PHE A 6 -12.80 9.39 -4.04
C PHE A 6 -11.63 8.44 -4.31
N PHE A 7 -10.86 8.67 -5.37
CA PHE A 7 -9.75 7.80 -5.73
C PHE A 7 -8.63 7.89 -4.68
N ARG A 8 -8.29 9.11 -4.26
CA ARG A 8 -7.18 9.34 -3.33
C ARG A 8 -7.43 8.72 -1.96
N ILE A 9 -8.67 8.70 -1.49
CA ILE A 9 -9.01 8.23 -0.13
C ILE A 9 -9.42 6.75 -0.06
N ASN A 10 -10.03 6.21 -1.13
CA ASN A 10 -10.58 4.85 -1.11
C ASN A 10 -9.72 3.81 -1.83
N PHE A 11 -8.75 4.21 -2.66
CA PHE A 11 -7.93 3.27 -3.41
C PHE A 11 -6.58 3.04 -2.71
N PRO A 12 -6.09 1.79 -2.71
CA PRO A 12 -4.74 1.47 -2.26
C PRO A 12 -3.67 2.32 -2.95
N TYR A 13 -2.87 3.04 -2.17
CA TYR A 13 -1.68 3.73 -2.65
C TYR A 13 -0.41 2.94 -2.37
N GLY A 14 -0.34 2.30 -1.20
CA GLY A 14 0.78 1.47 -0.80
C GLY A 14 0.46 0.63 0.42
N MET A 15 1.47 -0.05 0.94
CA MET A 15 1.36 -0.81 2.18
C MET A 15 2.63 -0.66 3.03
N GLN A 16 2.45 -0.74 4.34
CA GLN A 16 3.52 -0.57 5.32
C GLN A 16 3.48 -1.69 6.36
N LYS A 17 4.68 -2.13 6.75
CA LYS A 17 4.95 -3.18 7.74
C LYS A 17 5.10 -2.57 9.14
N ASN A 18 4.61 -3.27 10.16
CA ASN A 18 4.95 -2.99 11.57
C ASN A 18 6.09 -3.89 12.08
N ASP A 19 6.47 -3.72 13.33
CA ASP A 19 7.55 -4.50 13.97
C ASP A 19 7.18 -5.99 14.17
N LYS A 20 5.90 -6.36 14.01
CA LYS A 20 5.40 -7.74 14.11
C LYS A 20 5.35 -8.47 12.76
N ASN A 21 5.88 -7.85 11.69
CA ASN A 21 5.82 -8.36 10.32
C ASN A 21 4.38 -8.51 9.79
N GLU A 22 3.48 -7.66 10.28
CA GLU A 22 2.12 -7.50 9.77
C GLU A 22 2.07 -6.24 8.91
N TRP A 23 1.12 -6.19 7.99
CA TRP A 23 1.02 -5.12 7.00
C TRP A 23 -0.37 -4.51 7.01
N PHE A 24 -0.45 -3.19 6.79
CA PHE A 24 -1.69 -2.52 6.45
C PHE A 24 -1.55 -1.80 5.11
N VAL A 25 -2.68 -1.55 4.46
CA VAL A 25 -2.77 -0.81 3.21
C VAL A 25 -3.21 0.62 3.50
N PHE A 26 -2.53 1.59 2.88
CA PHE A 26 -2.83 3.02 3.02
C PHE A 26 -3.23 3.67 1.70
N ASN A 27 -4.00 4.75 1.79
CA ASN A 27 -4.46 5.59 0.69
C ASN A 27 -3.45 6.72 0.35
N ARG A 28 -3.76 7.60 -0.61
CA ARG A 28 -2.80 8.64 -1.05
C ARG A 28 -2.48 9.68 0.03
N GLU A 29 -3.34 9.81 1.03
CA GLU A 29 -3.16 10.65 2.22
C GLU A 29 -2.41 9.91 3.35
N TYR A 30 -1.84 8.74 3.06
CA TYR A 30 -1.13 7.88 4.00
C TYR A 30 -1.97 7.40 5.16
N LYS A 31 -3.31 7.40 5.03
CA LYS A 31 -4.23 6.86 6.04
C LYS A 31 -4.62 5.42 5.71
N PRO A 32 -4.93 4.58 6.70
CA PRO A 32 -5.54 3.28 6.46
C PRO A 32 -6.81 3.44 5.61
N LEU A 33 -7.11 2.46 4.76
CA LEU A 33 -8.33 2.50 3.95
C LEU A 33 -9.58 2.61 4.86
N GLY A 34 -10.49 3.53 4.53
CA GLY A 34 -11.70 3.82 5.32
C GLY A 34 -11.53 4.90 6.40
N PHE A 35 -10.31 5.39 6.65
CA PHE A 35 -10.07 6.50 7.57
C PHE A 35 -10.13 7.84 6.81
N ASN A 36 -11.18 8.62 7.05
CA ASN A 36 -11.41 9.93 6.43
C ASN A 36 -11.15 11.04 7.46
N THR A 37 -9.90 11.21 7.87
CA THR A 37 -9.49 12.20 8.87
C THR A 37 -8.13 12.81 8.53
N ASP A 38 -7.97 14.09 8.84
CA ASP A 38 -6.69 14.80 8.77
C ASP A 38 -5.87 14.64 10.06
N GLU A 39 -6.45 14.08 11.12
CA GLU A 39 -5.80 13.91 12.41
C GLU A 39 -4.63 12.92 12.35
N LYS A 40 -3.67 13.08 13.27
CA LYS A 40 -2.58 12.12 13.44
C LYS A 40 -3.12 10.85 14.10
N VAL A 41 -3.22 9.78 13.31
CA VAL A 41 -3.67 8.46 13.77
C VAL A 41 -2.44 7.66 14.19
N LYS A 42 -2.49 7.07 15.39
CA LYS A 42 -1.54 6.02 15.80
C LYS A 42 -2.08 4.69 15.31
N TYR A 43 -1.42 4.10 14.32
CA TYR A 43 -1.91 2.92 13.61
C TYR A 43 -1.98 1.69 14.51
N GLU A 44 -1.15 1.65 15.55
CA GLU A 44 -1.04 0.59 16.54
C GLU A 44 -2.29 0.48 17.42
N ASP A 45 -3.08 1.55 17.52
CA ASP A 45 -4.31 1.59 18.32
C ASP A 45 -5.51 0.93 17.60
N TYR A 46 -5.35 0.50 16.34
CA TYR A 46 -6.42 -0.05 15.51
C TYR A 46 -6.07 -1.43 14.93
N PRO A 47 -7.05 -2.34 14.75
CA PRO A 47 -6.83 -3.68 14.20
C PRO A 47 -6.76 -3.66 12.66
N ILE A 48 -5.85 -2.86 12.10
CA ILE A 48 -5.69 -2.65 10.65
C ILE A 48 -4.53 -3.44 10.05
N PHE A 49 -3.66 -4.00 10.89
CA PHE A 49 -2.52 -4.80 10.48
C PHE A 49 -2.92 -6.26 10.30
N VAL A 50 -2.48 -6.85 9.19
CA VAL A 50 -2.74 -8.25 8.85
C VAL A 50 -1.44 -8.93 8.47
N LYS A 51 -1.22 -10.14 8.99
CA LYS A 51 -0.14 -11.01 8.55
C LYS A 51 -0.56 -11.72 7.27
N TYR A 52 0.25 -11.69 6.22
CA TYR A 52 -0.08 -12.35 4.95
C TYR A 52 0.78 -13.59 4.70
N LYS A 53 0.13 -14.73 4.42
CA LYS A 53 0.81 -15.98 4.10
C LYS A 53 1.58 -15.86 2.78
N GLY A 54 2.86 -16.19 2.84
CA GLY A 54 3.74 -16.24 1.66
C GLY A 54 3.95 -14.89 0.98
N LEU A 55 3.88 -13.78 1.72
CA LEU A 55 4.32 -12.47 1.26
C LEU A 55 5.84 -12.37 1.38
N THR A 56 6.54 -12.58 0.26
CA THR A 56 8.01 -12.56 0.17
C THR A 56 8.51 -11.24 -0.44
N ASP A 57 9.80 -10.93 -0.29
CA ASP A 57 10.44 -9.79 -0.98
C ASP A 57 10.17 -9.77 -2.48
N ALA A 58 10.20 -10.94 -3.14
CA ALA A 58 9.89 -11.05 -4.56
C ALA A 58 8.42 -10.68 -4.88
N LYS A 59 7.46 -11.02 -4.00
CA LYS A 59 6.07 -10.58 -4.17
C LYS A 59 5.92 -9.08 -3.89
N LEU A 60 6.60 -8.55 -2.87
CA LEU A 60 6.61 -7.12 -2.57
C LEU A 60 7.17 -6.30 -3.74
N GLN A 61 8.24 -6.76 -4.39
CA GLN A 61 8.79 -6.13 -5.58
C GLN A 61 7.80 -6.16 -6.77
N LYS A 62 7.06 -7.27 -6.96
CA LYS A 62 6.00 -7.34 -7.98
C LYS A 62 4.81 -6.42 -7.68
N LEU A 63 4.51 -6.22 -6.40
CA LEU A 63 3.47 -5.30 -5.95
C LEU A 63 3.90 -3.84 -6.11
N ALA A 64 5.19 -3.52 -5.95
CA ALA A 64 5.68 -2.16 -6.06
C ALA A 64 5.55 -1.61 -7.49
N CYS A 65 5.39 -0.29 -7.57
CA CYS A 65 5.61 0.46 -8.81
C CYS A 65 7.09 0.32 -9.21
N PRO A 66 7.44 0.12 -10.49
CA PRO A 66 8.84 -0.07 -10.91
C PRO A 66 9.67 1.22 -10.93
N ASN A 67 9.10 2.35 -10.49
CA ASN A 67 9.79 3.63 -10.46
C ASN A 67 10.72 3.74 -9.25
N GLU A 68 11.71 4.62 -9.34
CA GLU A 68 12.64 4.91 -8.26
C GLU A 68 11.90 5.34 -6.98
N ASN A 69 12.44 4.96 -5.82
CA ASN A 69 11.97 5.35 -4.48
C ASN A 69 10.57 4.82 -4.06
N THR A 70 10.06 3.81 -4.74
CA THR A 70 8.75 3.17 -4.44
C THR A 70 8.85 1.93 -3.53
N ILE A 71 10.06 1.61 -3.07
CA ILE A 71 10.35 0.57 -2.07
C ILE A 71 11.25 1.20 -1.02
N ARG A 72 10.88 1.14 0.25
CA ARG A 72 11.78 1.49 1.37
C ARG A 72 12.25 0.24 2.08
N ARG A 73 13.54 0.25 2.41
CA ARG A 73 14.23 -0.77 3.18
C ARG A 73 14.81 -0.16 4.44
N ASN A 74 14.85 -0.93 5.53
CA ASN A 74 15.53 -0.53 6.76
C ASN A 74 17.05 -0.78 6.64
N ASP A 75 17.80 -0.48 7.70
CA ASP A 75 19.27 -0.66 7.74
C ASP A 75 19.72 -2.12 7.55
N LYS A 76 18.81 -3.08 7.79
CA LYS A 76 19.03 -4.51 7.56
C LYS A 76 18.69 -4.95 6.13
N GLY A 77 18.28 -4.03 5.27
CA GLY A 77 17.86 -4.30 3.89
C GLY A 77 16.44 -4.86 3.77
N GLU A 78 15.67 -4.96 4.84
CA GLU A 78 14.31 -5.54 4.81
C GLU A 78 13.30 -4.52 4.29
N ILE A 79 12.42 -4.93 3.37
CA ILE A 79 11.35 -4.07 2.90
C ILE A 79 10.36 -3.82 4.05
N PHE A 80 10.04 -2.55 4.30
CA PHE A 80 9.02 -2.15 5.28
C PHE A 80 7.91 -1.27 4.70
N MET A 81 8.07 -0.76 3.47
CA MET A 81 7.05 0.06 2.82
C MET A 81 7.19 -0.03 1.31
N ILE A 82 6.07 -0.16 0.60
CA ILE A 82 6.01 -0.11 -0.87
C ILE A 82 4.83 0.74 -1.34
N TRP A 83 4.95 1.31 -2.54
CA TRP A 83 3.85 2.02 -3.22
C TRP A 83 3.46 1.30 -4.51
N PHE A 84 2.17 1.25 -4.81
CA PHE A 84 1.61 0.56 -5.98
C PHE A 84 1.63 1.44 -7.24
N TYR A 85 1.77 2.75 -7.07
CA TYR A 85 2.01 3.74 -8.12
C TYR A 85 2.83 4.92 -7.55
N SER A 86 3.33 5.78 -8.42
CA SER A 86 4.03 7.04 -8.07
C SER A 86 3.26 8.23 -8.63
N ASP A 87 3.69 9.46 -8.31
CA ASP A 87 3.13 10.68 -8.92
C ASP A 87 3.17 10.66 -10.44
N GLY A 88 4.25 10.17 -11.05
CA GLY A 88 4.37 10.07 -12.52
C GLY A 88 3.55 8.95 -13.16
N THR A 89 2.91 8.09 -12.35
CA THR A 89 2.13 6.94 -12.83
C THR A 89 0.77 6.87 -12.13
N ASN A 90 0.20 8.01 -11.74
CA ASN A 90 -1.09 8.06 -11.09
C ASN A 90 -2.17 7.55 -12.07
N PRO A 91 -2.97 6.53 -11.70
CA PRO A 91 -4.01 5.98 -12.57
C PRO A 91 -4.99 7.03 -13.13
N LYS A 92 -5.25 8.13 -12.41
CA LYS A 92 -6.14 9.20 -12.88
C LYS A 92 -5.60 9.99 -14.08
N ASP A 93 -4.28 9.98 -14.29
CA ASP A 93 -3.64 10.83 -15.28
C ASP A 93 -3.66 10.21 -16.69
N ASN A 94 -3.71 8.88 -16.77
CA ASN A 94 -3.72 8.18 -18.07
C ASN A 94 -4.26 6.73 -17.94
N PRO A 95 -5.11 6.26 -18.87
CA PRO A 95 -5.59 4.87 -18.89
C PRO A 95 -4.49 3.80 -18.81
N LYS A 96 -3.30 4.02 -19.40
CA LYS A 96 -2.18 3.06 -19.33
C LYS A 96 -1.70 2.82 -17.89
N TYR A 97 -1.87 3.80 -17.00
CA TYR A 97 -1.49 3.68 -15.60
C TYR A 97 -2.50 2.86 -14.79
N TRP A 98 -3.77 2.86 -15.21
CA TRP A 98 -4.77 1.94 -14.66
C TRP A 98 -4.37 0.48 -14.88
N ASP A 99 -3.96 0.10 -16.10
CA ASP A 99 -3.60 -1.29 -16.39
C ASP A 99 -2.44 -1.78 -15.51
N ALA A 100 -1.40 -0.95 -15.36
CA ALA A 100 -0.25 -1.27 -14.52
C ALA A 100 -0.65 -1.38 -13.04
N TYR A 101 -1.40 -0.40 -12.54
CA TYR A 101 -1.90 -0.38 -11.17
C TYR A 101 -2.81 -1.58 -10.86
N PHE A 102 -3.77 -1.86 -11.74
CA PHE A 102 -4.75 -2.92 -11.52
C PHE A 102 -4.12 -4.31 -11.55
N LYS A 103 -3.04 -4.52 -12.32
CA LYS A 103 -2.22 -5.74 -12.23
C LYS A 103 -1.66 -5.96 -10.83
N ARG A 104 -1.21 -4.92 -10.13
CA ARG A 104 -0.74 -5.00 -8.74
C ARG A 104 -1.88 -5.25 -7.77
N ILE A 105 -3.03 -4.60 -7.98
CA ILE A 105 -4.24 -4.82 -7.16
C ILE A 105 -4.74 -6.25 -7.26
N LYS A 106 -4.67 -6.89 -8.44
CA LYS A 106 -4.96 -8.33 -8.60
C LYS A 106 -4.02 -9.22 -7.78
N ILE A 107 -2.75 -8.86 -7.64
CA ILE A 107 -1.81 -9.58 -6.79
C ILE A 107 -2.15 -9.32 -5.32
N LEU A 108 -2.39 -8.06 -4.93
CA LEU A 108 -2.72 -7.67 -3.57
C LEU A 108 -3.99 -8.38 -3.07
N SER A 109 -5.03 -8.45 -3.90
CA SER A 109 -6.30 -9.12 -3.56
C SER A 109 -6.18 -10.65 -3.42
N SER A 110 -5.10 -11.25 -3.91
CA SER A 110 -4.85 -12.68 -3.77
C SER A 110 -4.18 -13.06 -2.43
N LEU A 111 -3.72 -12.07 -1.66
CA LEU A 111 -3.10 -12.32 -0.36
C LEU A 111 -4.14 -12.86 0.64
N ARG A 112 -3.70 -13.75 1.53
CA ARG A 112 -4.54 -14.37 2.56
C ARG A 112 -3.86 -14.28 3.92
N SER A 113 -4.65 -14.00 4.96
CA SER A 113 -4.21 -14.17 6.34
C SER A 113 -4.16 -15.67 6.64
N PRO A 114 -3.13 -16.17 7.35
CA PRO A 114 -3.19 -17.50 7.94
C PRO A 114 -4.06 -17.54 9.21
N ASP A 115 -4.33 -16.37 9.81
CA ASP A 115 -4.89 -16.23 11.16
C ASP A 115 -6.32 -15.63 11.18
N LEU A 116 -6.89 -15.32 10.00
CA LEU A 116 -8.26 -14.82 9.78
C LEU A 116 -8.90 -15.61 8.64
#